data_AF-A0A8I0GBP6-F1
#
_entry.id   AF-A0A8I0GBP6-F1
#
_cell.length_a   1.000
_cell.length_b   1.000
_cell.length_c   1.000
_cell.angle_alpha   90.00
_cell.angle_beta   90.00
_cell.angle_gamma   90.00
#
_symmetry.space_group_name_H-M   'P 1'
#
loop_
_entity.id
_entity.type
_entity.pdbx_description
1 polymer ?
#
loop_
_entity_poly.entity_id
_entity_poly.type
_entity_poly.pdbx_seq_one_letter_code
_entity_poly.pdbx_strand_id
1 'polypeptide(L)'
;GLRAPSFCTSFSGWSSQFMQYPVNTPLVPGSQAIVVPTNPIYIYSFAEFDVAIMSSVTRNGDSGVIIGAETIGGKSIVPDWSGYVMELLPAATYNEGLLVSNSTDFTAISNQAALMTCA
;
A
#
# COMPACT_ATOMS: atom_id res chain seq x y z
N GLY A 1 11.29 13.11 15.02
CA GLY A 1 12.21 12.33 14.17
C GLY A 1 11.58 12.05 12.82
N LEU A 2 12.40 11.74 11.81
CA LEU A 2 11.93 11.22 10.52
C LEU A 2 11.25 9.85 10.78
N ARG A 3 10.03 9.65 10.29
CA ARG A 3 9.34 8.35 10.39
C ARG A 3 9.50 7.63 9.07
N ALA A 4 10.03 6.41 9.12
CA ALA A 4 10.17 5.56 7.94
C ALA A 4 8.98 4.59 7.87
N PRO A 5 8.38 4.38 6.68
CA PRO A 5 7.40 3.32 6.49
C PRO A 5 8.03 1.94 6.69
N SER A 6 7.33 1.05 7.37
CA SER A 6 7.66 -0.37 7.52
C SER A 6 6.96 -1.18 6.44
N PHE A 7 7.61 -2.18 5.87
CA PHE A 7 6.97 -3.12 4.93
C PHE A 7 6.06 -4.10 5.68
N CYS A 8 4.80 -4.22 5.28
CA CYS A 8 3.85 -5.15 5.90
C CYS A 8 3.66 -6.41 5.06
N THR A 9 3.25 -6.23 3.79
CA THR A 9 2.98 -7.36 2.90
C THR A 9 3.03 -6.94 1.44
N SER A 10 3.16 -7.92 0.55
CA SER A 10 2.96 -7.78 -0.89
C SER A 10 1.62 -8.40 -1.31
N PHE A 11 0.99 -7.85 -2.34
CA PHE A 11 -0.19 -8.43 -2.98
C PHE A 11 -0.02 -8.48 -4.49
N SER A 12 -0.65 -9.47 -5.12
CA SER A 12 -0.68 -9.64 -6.57
C SER A 12 -1.83 -10.54 -6.99
N GLY A 13 -2.39 -10.28 -8.17
CA GLY A 13 -3.38 -11.14 -8.81
C GLY A 13 -4.78 -10.57 -8.71
N TRP A 14 -5.78 -11.43 -8.94
CA TRP A 14 -7.19 -11.05 -8.92
C TRP A 14 -7.69 -10.78 -7.51
N SER A 15 -8.48 -9.72 -7.36
CA SER A 15 -9.24 -9.48 -6.14
C SER A 15 -10.25 -10.60 -5.86
N SER A 16 -10.59 -10.77 -4.58
CA SER A 16 -11.72 -11.59 -4.14
C SER A 16 -13.07 -10.87 -4.22
N GLN A 17 -13.09 -9.58 -4.57
CA GLN A 17 -14.27 -8.71 -4.54
C GLN A 17 -14.39 -7.87 -5.81
N PHE A 18 -15.64 -7.55 -6.17
CA PHE A 18 -15.92 -6.58 -7.23
C PHE A 18 -15.66 -5.16 -6.73
N MET A 19 -15.01 -4.36 -7.56
CA MET A 19 -14.74 -2.94 -7.32
C MET A 19 -13.94 -2.63 -6.05
N GLN A 20 -13.38 -3.64 -5.40
CA GLN A 20 -12.59 -3.53 -4.19
C GLN A 20 -11.48 -4.56 -4.25
N TYR A 21 -10.36 -4.29 -3.59
CA TYR A 21 -9.24 -5.20 -3.43
C TYR A 21 -8.84 -5.22 -1.95
N PRO A 22 -9.35 -6.18 -1.16
CA PRO A 22 -8.93 -6.33 0.22
C PRO A 22 -7.52 -6.93 0.26
N VAL A 23 -6.61 -6.25 0.97
CA VAL A 23 -5.27 -6.76 1.28
C VAL A 23 -5.20 -6.99 2.78
N ASN A 24 -5.16 -8.27 3.18
CA ASN A 24 -5.09 -8.64 4.58
C ASN A 24 -3.65 -8.56 5.07
N THR A 25 -3.44 -7.79 6.12
CA THR A 25 -2.17 -7.70 6.84
C THR A 25 -2.44 -7.13 8.23
N PRO A 26 -1.85 -7.69 9.29
CA PRO A 26 -1.90 -7.03 10.60
C PRO A 26 -1.30 -5.62 10.48
N LEU A 27 -1.92 -4.65 11.15
CA LEU A 27 -1.46 -3.26 11.24
C LEU A 27 -1.49 -2.80 12.69
N VAL A 28 -0.57 -1.92 13.07
CA VAL A 28 -0.54 -1.35 14.42
C VAL A 28 -1.69 -0.35 14.61
N PRO A 29 -2.45 -0.39 15.72
CA PRO A 29 -3.50 0.59 15.99
C PRO A 29 -3.01 2.04 15.87
N GLY A 30 -3.71 2.85 15.07
CA GLY A 30 -3.35 4.25 14.83
C GLY A 30 -2.17 4.48 13.88
N SER A 31 -1.59 3.43 13.26
CA SER A 31 -0.64 3.59 12.16
C SER A 31 -1.32 4.07 10.88
N GLN A 32 -0.59 4.83 10.07
CA GLN A 32 -1.05 5.21 8.74
C GLN A 32 -0.67 4.09 7.76
N ALA A 33 -1.65 3.54 7.06
CA ALA A 33 -1.41 2.57 5.99
C ALA A 33 -1.08 3.30 4.68
N ILE A 34 -0.11 2.77 3.95
CA ILE A 34 0.36 3.27 2.66
C ILE A 34 0.32 2.09 1.68
N VAL A 35 -0.36 2.24 0.56
CA VAL A 35 -0.32 1.27 -0.55
C VAL A 35 0.57 1.85 -1.62
N VAL A 36 1.53 1.05 -2.07
CA VAL A 36 2.39 1.40 -3.20
C VAL A 36 2.16 0.37 -4.30
N PRO A 37 1.51 0.77 -5.40
CA PRO A 37 1.23 -0.14 -6.49
C PRO A 37 2.47 -0.40 -7.34
N THR A 38 2.61 -1.64 -7.81
CA THR A 38 3.54 -2.00 -8.89
C THR A 38 2.82 -2.23 -10.21
N ASN A 39 1.52 -2.56 -10.15
CA ASN A 39 0.62 -2.60 -11.30
C ASN A 39 -0.73 -1.95 -10.93
N PRO A 40 -0.87 -0.61 -11.05
CA PRO A 40 -2.06 0.13 -10.60
C PRO A 40 -3.23 0.13 -11.58
N ILE A 41 -3.02 -0.32 -12.82
CA ILE A 41 -3.99 -0.24 -13.91
C ILE A 41 -4.26 -1.64 -14.43
N TYR A 42 -5.53 -2.01 -14.48
CA TYR A 42 -5.97 -3.27 -15.06
C TYR A 42 -6.86 -2.99 -16.28
N ILE A 43 -6.43 -3.45 -17.45
CA ILE A 43 -7.21 -3.32 -18.70
C ILE A 43 -8.07 -4.57 -18.84
N TYR A 44 -9.37 -4.43 -18.64
CA TYR A 44 -10.31 -5.54 -18.75
C TYR A 44 -10.62 -5.89 -20.21
N SER A 45 -10.87 -4.86 -21.03
CA SER A 45 -11.21 -5.04 -22.44
C SER A 45 -10.72 -3.86 -23.28
N PHE A 46 -9.93 -4.14 -24.31
CA PHE A 46 -9.51 -3.15 -25.30
C PHE A 46 -10.64 -2.78 -26.28
N ALA A 47 -11.64 -3.65 -26.45
CA ALA A 47 -12.76 -3.40 -27.37
C ALA A 47 -13.82 -2.47 -26.73
N GLU A 48 -14.01 -2.57 -25.42
CA GLU A 48 -14.99 -1.79 -24.67
C GLU A 48 -14.35 -0.63 -23.91
N PHE A 49 -13.03 -0.46 -24.02
CA PHE A 49 -12.22 0.55 -23.33
C PHE A 49 -12.46 0.60 -21.82
N ASP A 50 -12.62 -0.57 -21.20
CA ASP A 50 -12.85 -0.62 -19.76
C ASP A 50 -11.57 -0.96 -18.99
N VAL A 51 -11.25 -0.06 -18.07
CA VAL A 51 -9.99 0.00 -17.34
C VAL A 51 -10.31 0.24 -15.87
N ALA A 52 -9.82 -0.63 -14.99
CA ALA A 52 -9.84 -0.44 -13.55
C ALA A 52 -8.58 0.30 -13.10
N ILE A 53 -8.78 1.34 -12.30
CA ILE A 53 -7.73 2.07 -11.57
C ILE A 53 -7.98 2.02 -10.08
N MET A 54 -6.90 2.07 -9.29
CA MET A 54 -6.99 2.23 -7.84
C MET A 54 -7.48 3.65 -7.50
N SER A 55 -8.63 3.77 -6.84
CA SER A 55 -9.28 5.06 -6.57
C SER A 55 -9.16 5.53 -5.12
N SER A 56 -9.05 4.59 -4.19
CA SER A 56 -8.97 4.89 -2.75
C SER A 56 -8.24 3.80 -1.99
N VAL A 57 -7.75 4.15 -0.82
CA VAL A 57 -7.16 3.21 0.14
C VAL A 57 -7.80 3.51 1.49
N THR A 58 -8.54 2.55 2.02
CA THR A 58 -9.20 2.68 3.33
C THR A 58 -8.69 1.59 4.26
N ARG A 59 -8.41 1.92 5.53
CA ARG A 59 -8.08 0.90 6.52
C ARG A 59 -9.26 -0.04 6.76
N ASN A 60 -8.98 -1.34 6.89
CA ASN A 60 -9.94 -2.35 7.33
C ASN A 60 -9.69 -2.70 8.80
N GLY A 61 -9.89 -1.72 9.68
CA GLY A 61 -9.45 -1.81 11.08
C GLY A 61 -7.93 -2.02 11.16
N ASP A 62 -7.52 -2.98 11.99
CA ASP A 62 -6.14 -3.41 12.15
C ASP A 62 -5.80 -4.69 11.38
N SER A 63 -6.69 -5.09 10.44
CA SER A 63 -6.57 -6.31 9.64
C SER A 63 -6.12 -6.08 8.19
N GLY A 64 -5.85 -4.82 7.82
CA GLY A 64 -5.25 -4.46 6.53
C GLY A 64 -5.90 -3.26 5.88
N VAL A 65 -6.02 -3.29 4.56
CA VAL A 65 -6.60 -2.21 3.75
C VAL A 65 -7.59 -2.74 2.72
N ILE A 66 -8.53 -1.88 2.32
CA ILE A 66 -9.39 -2.07 1.16
C ILE A 66 -8.97 -1.01 0.15
N ILE A 67 -8.52 -1.45 -1.02
CA ILE A 67 -8.24 -0.59 -2.15
C ILE A 67 -9.52 -0.52 -2.99
N GLY A 68 -10.08 0.67 -3.18
CA GLY A 68 -11.24 0.87 -4.04
C GLY A 68 -10.85 0.87 -5.52
N ALA A 69 -11.76 0.40 -6.37
CA ALA A 69 -11.63 0.52 -7.81
C ALA A 69 -12.55 1.61 -8.36
N GLU A 70 -12.09 2.25 -9.42
CA GLU A 70 -12.89 3.06 -10.33
C GLU A 70 -12.70 2.53 -11.74
N THR A 71 -13.76 2.53 -12.54
CA THR A 71 -13.72 2.11 -13.94
C THR A 71 -14.06 3.24 -14.87
N ILE A 72 -13.27 3.39 -15.93
CA ILE A 72 -13.50 4.41 -16.96
C ILE A 72 -14.74 4.06 -17.81
N GLY A 73 -14.94 2.78 -18.13
CA GLY A 73 -16.10 2.30 -18.90
C GLY A 73 -17.36 2.07 -18.05
N GLY A 74 -17.25 2.24 -16.74
CA GLY A 74 -18.37 2.14 -15.79
C GLY A 74 -18.84 0.72 -15.47
N LYS A 75 -18.17 -0.35 -15.95
CA LYS A 75 -18.55 -1.71 -15.54
C LYS A 75 -18.04 -2.01 -14.14
N SER A 76 -18.75 -2.92 -13.49
CA SER A 76 -18.27 -3.59 -12.28
C SER A 76 -17.33 -4.72 -12.67
N ILE A 77 -16.10 -4.69 -12.19
CA ILE A 77 -15.08 -5.70 -12.51
C ILE A 77 -14.33 -6.16 -11.26
N VAL A 78 -13.70 -7.32 -11.38
CA VAL A 78 -12.73 -7.84 -10.40
C VAL A 78 -11.34 -7.36 -10.85
N PRO A 79 -10.70 -6.43 -10.13
CA PRO A 79 -9.40 -5.92 -10.54
C PRO A 79 -8.28 -6.97 -10.37
N ASP A 80 -7.32 -6.96 -11.28
CA ASP A 80 -6.04 -7.67 -11.15
C ASP A 80 -4.91 -6.66 -10.96
N TRP A 81 -4.37 -6.60 -9.74
CA TRP A 81 -3.39 -5.60 -9.35
C TRP A 81 -2.25 -6.22 -8.57
N SER A 82 -1.14 -5.51 -8.49
CA SER A 82 -0.03 -5.85 -7.62
C SER A 82 0.58 -4.64 -6.95
N GLY A 83 1.19 -4.87 -5.80
CA GLY A 83 1.85 -3.83 -5.02
C GLY A 83 2.26 -4.32 -3.63
N TYR A 84 2.51 -3.36 -2.75
CA TYR A 84 2.85 -3.63 -1.36
C TYR A 84 2.13 -2.65 -0.43
N VAL A 85 1.86 -3.14 0.78
CA VAL A 85 1.35 -2.35 1.90
C VAL A 85 2.51 -2.05 2.83
N MET A 86 2.64 -0.79 3.17
CA MET A 86 3.54 -0.29 4.19
C MET A 86 2.72 0.39 5.29
N GLU A 87 3.27 0.47 6.49
CA GLU A 87 2.69 1.27 7.56
C GLU A 87 3.66 2.29 8.12
N LEU A 88 3.13 3.45 8.53
CA LEU A 88 3.85 4.46 9.26
C LEU A 88 3.29 4.53 10.67
N LEU A 89 4.11 4.17 11.66
CA LEU A 89 3.69 4.17 13.05
C LEU A 89 3.27 5.57 13.53
N PRO A 90 2.30 5.65 14.47
CA PRO A 90 1.91 6.92 15.06
C PRO A 90 3.10 7.58 15.76
N ALA A 91 3.11 8.91 15.76
CA ALA A 91 4.10 9.65 16.52
C ALA A 91 3.86 9.42 18.02
N ALA A 92 4.86 8.88 18.73
CA ALA A 92 4.82 8.75 20.17
C ALA A 92 6.09 9.36 20.77
N THR A 93 6.01 9.80 22.03
CA THR A 93 7.06 10.56 22.74
C THR A 93 8.39 9.81 22.91
N TYR A 94 8.47 8.51 22.56
CA TYR A 94 9.70 7.70 22.65
C TYR A 94 9.85 6.69 21.50
N ASN A 95 8.99 6.74 20.47
CA ASN A 95 9.19 6.01 19.21
C ASN A 95 9.85 6.96 18.21
N GLU A 96 11.09 7.32 18.54
CA GLU A 96 11.93 8.08 17.62
C GLU A 96 12.18 7.19 16.42
N GLY A 97 11.66 7.57 15.25
CA GLY A 97 11.98 6.89 13.99
C GLY A 97 13.49 6.89 13.72
N LEU A 98 13.89 6.51 12.51
CA LEU A 98 15.30 6.35 12.18
C LEU A 98 16.13 7.60 12.55
N LEU A 99 17.05 7.45 13.51
CA LEU A 99 18.01 8.49 13.85
C LEU A 99 19.04 8.57 12.74
N VAL A 100 18.89 9.57 11.87
CA VAL A 100 19.89 9.90 10.85
C VAL A 100 20.81 10.96 11.44
N SER A 101 21.96 10.54 11.96
CA SER A 101 22.94 11.43 12.61
C SER A 101 23.57 12.45 11.66
N ASN A 102 23.52 12.18 10.35
CA ASN A 102 23.93 13.11 9.30
C ASN A 102 23.04 12.94 8.06
N SER A 103 22.19 13.92 7.76
CA SER A 103 21.23 13.86 6.65
C SER A 103 21.81 14.28 5.28
N THR A 104 23.14 14.46 5.17
CA THR A 104 23.79 14.80 3.90
C THR A 104 24.32 13.59 3.15
N ASP A 105 24.36 12.41 3.80
CA ASP A 105 24.85 11.17 3.21
C ASP A 105 23.91 10.00 3.56
N PHE A 106 23.11 9.58 2.59
CA PHE A 106 22.23 8.41 2.68
C PHE A 106 22.83 7.17 2.01
N THR A 107 24.11 7.19 1.59
CA THR A 107 24.73 6.09 0.84
C THR A 107 24.83 4.78 1.64
N ALA A 108 24.78 4.85 2.97
CA ALA A 108 24.72 3.69 3.86
C ALA A 108 23.33 3.00 3.86
N ILE A 109 22.27 3.70 3.46
CA ILE A 109 20.95 3.11 3.29
C ILE A 109 20.86 2.63 1.85
N SER A 110 21.01 1.32 1.66
CA SER A 110 20.81 0.70 0.35
C SER A 110 19.43 1.08 -0.21
N ASN A 111 19.37 1.33 -1.52
CA ASN A 111 18.11 1.53 -2.25
C ASN A 111 17.20 0.27 -2.24
N GLN A 112 17.70 -0.85 -1.71
CA GLN A 112 16.98 -2.12 -1.53
C GLN A 112 16.72 -2.45 -0.05
N ALA A 113 17.08 -1.58 0.91
CA ALA A 113 16.90 -1.88 2.32
C ALA A 113 15.43 -1.75 2.74
N ALA A 114 14.82 -2.85 3.19
CA ALA A 114 13.62 -2.79 4.01
C ALA A 114 14.05 -2.37 5.43
N LEU A 115 13.91 -1.08 5.74
CA LEU A 115 14.39 -0.51 7.01
C LEU A 115 13.66 -1.10 8.23
N MET A 116 12.41 -1.51 8.06
CA MET A 116 11.57 -2.14 9.09
C MET A 116 10.51 -3.05 8.44
N THR A 117 10.05 -4.06 9.18
CA THR A 117 8.87 -4.86 8.86
C THR A 117 7.75 -4.55 9.85
N CYS A 118 6.49 -4.66 9.43
CA CYS A 118 5.34 -4.53 10.33
C CYS A 118 5.30 -5.69 11.34
N ALA A 119 4.53 -5.51 12.40
CA ALA A 119 4.38 -6.48 13.50
C ALA A 119 3.53 -7.70 13.11
#